data_AF-A0A6P5AI47-F1
#
_entry.id   AF-A0A6P5AI47-F1
#
_cell.length_a   1.000
_cell.length_b   1.000
_cell.length_c   1.000
_cell.angle_alpha   90.00
_cell.angle_beta   90.00
_cell.angle_gamma   90.00
#
_symmetry.space_group_name_H-M   'P 1'
#
loop_
_entity.id
_entity.type
_entity.pdbx_description
1 polymer ?
#
loop_
_entity_poly.entity_id
_entity_poly.type
_entity_poly.pdbx_seq_one_letter_code
_entity_poly.pdbx_strand_id
1 'polypeptide(L)'
;ISNYINSVCLIQVDDAQSFWNFVRYTLSPALYGNQWYNDGNREPGGFMADKTSYVVGPVRIRQLRVAEDPSCERAGPVQHIFKDCTNAYSHSSHDSSSYGMGWSETPDDNSSLLVQNETNPWIYRHSPDIPVVGTHATYWDGGYFVTVTNTTPAAVLATVAQLEPSGWIDRYTRAVFIEMTVYNPHANLFSVVNLLTEFTAIGKAYPRVDIATVRLYRFQTPWAWVVVGFQGVFIIFTLYFVFRECDMVVLGADTMKKAAGPLSGFFFIFTIVFVAFATFAFLVFGSTEEGFSPFVATVETMFTLLLGKFYELSDAKTVMGPLFTFTFITFFQWVILTMVVAILDGAIHEVAEENSQQKPETEQVADLMLERLQSWVGGWRGKGRSSSAIQEDCNPTEEELTDFLTNADFVRLQGRQDSSSTSVEFCIENQISSGTV
;
A
#
# COMPACT_ATOMS: atom_id res chain seq x y z
N ILE A 1 3.85 38.65 8.67
CA ILE A 1 3.84 37.96 9.99
C ILE A 1 2.44 37.98 10.64
N SER A 2 1.61 39.01 10.46
CA SER A 2 0.25 39.07 11.04
C SER A 2 -0.79 38.05 10.50
N ASN A 3 -0.58 37.44 9.32
CA ASN A 3 -1.55 36.51 8.71
C ASN A 3 -1.39 35.06 9.16
N TYR A 4 -0.32 34.71 9.88
CA TYR A 4 -0.06 33.35 10.36
C TYR A 4 -0.63 33.06 11.75
N ILE A 5 -1.22 34.04 12.42
CA ILE A 5 -1.76 33.89 13.78
C ILE A 5 -3.07 33.06 13.79
N ASN A 6 -3.74 32.95 12.63
CA ASN A 6 -5.01 32.23 12.48
C ASN A 6 -4.92 31.03 11.52
N SER A 7 -3.72 30.55 11.19
CA SER A 7 -3.59 29.36 10.32
C SER A 7 -3.97 28.09 11.11
N VAL A 8 -4.99 27.38 10.65
CA VAL A 8 -5.43 26.11 11.23
C VAL A 8 -4.82 24.99 10.41
N CYS A 9 -4.21 23.99 11.05
CA CYS A 9 -3.75 22.81 10.33
C CYS A 9 -4.97 21.96 9.92
N LEU A 10 -4.96 21.36 8.73
CA LEU A 10 -6.06 20.49 8.31
C LEU A 10 -6.31 19.36 9.33
N ILE A 11 -5.26 18.82 9.94
CA ILE A 11 -5.37 17.72 10.93
C ILE A 11 -6.07 18.18 12.22
N GLN A 12 -6.16 19.49 12.47
CA GLN A 12 -6.83 20.09 13.62
C GLN A 12 -8.25 20.57 13.32
N VAL A 13 -8.80 20.21 12.16
CA VAL A 13 -10.18 20.56 11.78
C VAL A 13 -11.13 19.58 12.48
N ASP A 14 -11.90 20.10 13.43
CA ASP A 14 -12.83 19.31 14.27
C ASP A 14 -14.31 19.56 13.92
N ASP A 15 -14.63 20.61 13.17
CA ASP A 15 -16.00 21.01 12.83
C ASP A 15 -16.08 21.74 11.47
N ALA A 16 -17.30 22.04 11.01
CA ALA A 16 -17.51 22.74 9.74
C ALA A 16 -16.91 24.16 9.74
N GLN A 17 -16.92 24.85 10.89
CA GLN A 17 -16.39 26.21 10.98
C GLN A 17 -14.86 26.25 10.89
N SER A 18 -14.18 25.33 11.57
CA SER A 18 -12.72 25.15 11.46
C SER A 18 -12.31 24.72 10.06
N PHE A 19 -13.13 23.91 9.37
CA PHE A 19 -12.91 23.60 7.95
C PHE A 19 -12.92 24.87 7.09
N TRP A 20 -13.93 25.74 7.22
CA TRP A 20 -13.97 27.00 6.47
C TRP A 20 -12.81 27.94 6.83
N ASN A 21 -12.41 27.98 8.10
CA ASN A 21 -11.23 28.73 8.54
C ASN A 21 -9.94 28.19 7.92
N PHE A 22 -9.78 26.87 7.83
CA PHE A 22 -8.67 26.22 7.12
C PHE A 22 -8.64 26.64 5.65
N VAL A 23 -9.78 26.59 4.95
CA VAL A 23 -9.86 26.99 3.54
C VAL A 23 -9.48 28.47 3.37
N ARG A 24 -9.98 29.34 4.24
CA ARG A 24 -9.78 30.80 4.20
C ARG A 24 -8.34 31.22 4.51
N TYR A 25 -7.78 30.71 5.61
CA TYR A 25 -6.53 31.22 6.18
C TYR A 25 -5.30 30.36 5.86
N THR A 26 -5.49 29.11 5.46
CA THR A 26 -4.37 28.19 5.20
C THR A 26 -4.33 27.75 3.75
N LEU A 27 -5.41 27.21 3.22
CA LEU A 27 -5.43 26.70 1.84
C LEU A 27 -5.33 27.82 0.80
N SER A 28 -6.20 28.85 0.87
CA SER A 28 -6.22 29.95 -0.09
C SER A 28 -4.85 30.64 -0.28
N PRO A 29 -4.14 31.07 0.79
CA PRO A 29 -2.82 31.66 0.63
C PRO A 29 -1.74 30.64 0.24
N ALA A 30 -1.88 29.36 0.59
CA ALA A 30 -0.92 28.32 0.18
C ALA A 30 -1.00 28.01 -1.33
N LEU A 31 -2.21 27.99 -1.90
CA LEU A 31 -2.45 27.71 -3.32
C LEU A 31 -1.99 28.85 -4.23
N TYR A 32 -2.33 30.09 -3.88
CA TYR A 32 -2.17 31.26 -4.77
C TYR A 32 -1.41 32.41 -4.10
N GLY A 33 -0.46 32.09 -3.23
CA GLY A 33 0.36 33.07 -2.51
C GLY A 33 1.02 34.08 -3.45
N ASN A 34 0.62 35.34 -3.33
CA ASN A 34 0.98 36.41 -4.27
C ASN A 34 2.01 37.41 -3.71
N GLN A 35 2.57 37.16 -2.53
CA GLN A 35 3.53 38.06 -1.89
C GLN A 35 4.98 37.66 -2.19
N TRP A 36 5.77 38.62 -2.66
CA TRP A 36 7.21 38.50 -2.73
C TRP A 36 7.86 38.69 -1.35
N TYR A 37 9.17 38.40 -1.25
CA TYR A 37 9.94 38.58 -0.02
C TYR A 37 10.08 40.06 0.39
N ASN A 38 9.80 40.99 -0.54
CA ASN A 38 9.84 42.44 -0.36
C ASN A 38 8.43 43.06 -0.29
N ASP A 39 7.42 42.28 0.09
CA ASP A 39 6.00 42.68 0.16
C ASP A 39 5.43 43.22 -1.17
N GLY A 40 6.12 43.02 -2.29
CA GLY A 40 5.62 43.32 -3.62
C GLY A 40 4.57 42.31 -4.09
N ASN A 41 3.56 42.78 -4.83
CA ASN A 41 2.55 41.90 -5.43
C ASN A 41 3.14 41.17 -6.65
N ARG A 42 2.95 39.84 -6.68
CA ARG A 42 3.27 38.99 -7.83
C ARG A 42 2.06 38.90 -8.75
N GLU A 43 2.32 38.79 -10.05
CA GLU A 43 1.29 38.44 -11.02
C GLU A 43 0.73 37.03 -10.73
N PRO A 44 -0.60 36.82 -10.84
CA PRO A 44 -1.21 35.52 -10.62
C PRO A 44 -0.67 34.51 -11.64
N GLY A 45 0.12 33.54 -11.18
CA GLY A 45 0.87 32.64 -12.05
C GLY A 45 0.60 31.15 -11.81
N GLY A 46 -0.39 30.77 -10.99
CA GLY A 46 -0.69 29.37 -10.66
C GLY A 46 0.36 28.65 -9.80
N PHE A 47 1.48 29.30 -9.46
CA PHE A 47 2.45 28.78 -8.51
C PHE A 47 1.94 28.89 -7.08
N MET A 48 2.23 27.86 -6.29
CA MET A 48 1.97 27.82 -4.86
C MET A 48 2.89 28.81 -4.11
N ALA A 49 2.59 29.01 -2.82
CA ALA A 49 3.35 29.89 -1.93
C ALA A 49 4.84 29.54 -1.81
N ASP A 50 5.20 28.27 -2.08
CA ASP A 50 6.59 27.78 -2.10
C ASP A 50 7.41 28.32 -3.29
N LYS A 51 6.75 28.91 -4.30
CA LYS A 51 7.32 29.46 -5.54
C LYS A 51 7.95 28.44 -6.47
N THR A 52 7.90 27.14 -6.14
CA THR A 52 8.48 26.07 -6.96
C THR A 52 7.42 25.21 -7.57
N SER A 53 6.35 24.94 -6.85
CA SER A 53 5.30 24.02 -7.27
C SER A 53 4.18 24.78 -7.98
N TYR A 54 3.66 24.21 -9.06
CA TYR A 54 2.64 24.80 -9.92
C TYR A 54 1.33 24.01 -9.82
N VAL A 55 0.22 24.66 -9.52
CA VAL A 55 -1.11 24.03 -9.49
C VAL A 55 -1.58 23.80 -10.92
N VAL A 56 -1.74 22.54 -11.30
CA VAL A 56 -2.16 22.12 -12.64
C VAL A 56 -3.67 21.98 -12.67
N GLY A 57 -4.33 22.82 -13.47
CA GLY A 57 -5.79 22.83 -13.59
C GLY A 57 -6.48 23.54 -12.40
N PRO A 58 -7.81 23.51 -12.36
CA PRO A 58 -8.56 24.13 -11.27
C PRO A 58 -8.58 23.25 -10.03
N VAL A 59 -8.74 23.89 -8.86
CA VAL A 59 -8.96 23.17 -7.60
C VAL A 59 -10.45 22.88 -7.46
N ARG A 60 -10.79 21.62 -7.16
CA ARG A 60 -12.17 21.14 -7.04
C ARG A 60 -12.50 20.90 -5.57
N ILE A 61 -13.57 21.52 -5.08
CA ILE A 61 -14.17 21.22 -3.77
C ILE A 61 -15.41 20.39 -4.04
N ARG A 62 -15.40 19.13 -3.64
CA ARG A 62 -16.47 18.17 -3.89
C ARG A 62 -17.11 17.75 -2.58
N GLN A 63 -18.43 17.64 -2.56
CA GLN A 63 -19.19 17.27 -1.39
C GLN A 63 -20.09 16.07 -1.67
N LEU A 64 -20.18 15.18 -0.68
CA LEU A 64 -21.14 14.08 -0.62
C LEU A 64 -22.05 14.22 0.60
N ARG A 65 -23.33 13.92 0.38
CA ARG A 65 -24.42 14.09 1.33
C ARG A 65 -25.30 12.84 1.38
N VAL A 66 -26.07 12.74 2.45
CA VAL A 66 -27.12 11.72 2.64
C VAL A 66 -28.47 12.34 2.39
N ALA A 67 -29.34 11.61 1.69
CA ALA A 67 -30.70 12.06 1.41
C ALA A 67 -31.53 12.11 2.70
N GLU A 68 -32.50 13.00 2.75
CA GLU A 68 -33.46 13.01 3.86
C GLU A 68 -34.29 11.73 3.81
N ASP A 69 -34.14 10.90 4.82
CA ASP A 69 -34.84 9.61 4.90
C ASP A 69 -35.88 9.64 6.02
N PRO A 70 -37.19 9.53 5.69
CA PRO A 70 -38.24 9.45 6.70
C PRO A 70 -38.17 8.16 7.53
N SER A 71 -37.40 7.15 7.10
CA SER A 71 -37.21 5.88 7.82
C SER A 71 -36.20 5.95 8.98
N CYS A 72 -35.53 7.10 9.20
CA CYS A 72 -34.61 7.28 10.32
C CYS A 72 -35.38 7.22 11.65
N GLU A 73 -35.45 6.03 12.24
CA GLU A 73 -36.22 5.75 13.45
C GLU A 73 -35.60 6.46 14.65
N ARG A 74 -36.35 7.40 15.22
CA ARG A 74 -36.00 8.08 16.47
C ARG A 74 -36.62 7.33 17.64
N ALA A 75 -35.85 7.15 18.71
CA ALA A 75 -36.38 6.60 19.95
C ALA A 75 -37.57 7.46 20.45
N GLY A 76 -38.68 6.80 20.81
CA GLY A 76 -39.94 7.48 21.17
C GLY A 76 -39.81 8.68 22.12
N PRO A 77 -39.03 8.61 23.20
CA PRO A 77 -38.88 9.73 24.15
C PRO A 77 -38.26 11.01 23.55
N VAL A 78 -37.47 10.90 22.47
CA VAL A 78 -36.75 12.04 21.88
C VAL A 78 -37.36 12.57 20.58
N GLN A 79 -38.42 11.94 20.08
CA GLN A 79 -39.10 12.35 18.84
C GLN A 79 -39.64 13.78 18.91
N HIS A 80 -40.10 14.22 20.08
CA HIS A 80 -40.59 15.58 20.28
C HIS A 80 -39.49 16.62 20.49
N ILE A 81 -38.25 16.18 20.74
CA ILE A 81 -37.09 17.05 20.98
C ILE A 81 -36.35 17.28 19.67
N PHE A 82 -36.08 16.22 18.92
CA PHE A 82 -35.33 16.28 17.66
C PHE A 82 -36.26 15.97 16.49
N LYS A 83 -36.50 16.97 15.63
CA LYS A 83 -37.39 16.87 14.48
C LYS A 83 -36.78 16.14 13.29
N ASP A 84 -35.46 16.17 13.15
CA ASP A 84 -34.78 15.59 12.00
C ASP A 84 -33.68 14.64 12.44
N CYS A 85 -33.48 13.60 11.63
CA CYS A 85 -32.64 12.44 11.89
C CYS A 85 -31.86 12.15 10.62
N THR A 86 -30.57 11.81 10.74
CA THR A 86 -29.71 11.61 9.58
C THR A 86 -29.04 10.25 9.64
N ASN A 87 -29.13 9.47 8.57
CA ASN A 87 -28.49 8.16 8.48
C ASN A 87 -26.96 8.27 8.29
N ALA A 88 -26.26 7.17 8.55
CA ALA A 88 -24.87 7.01 8.14
C ALA A 88 -24.76 6.98 6.61
N TYR A 89 -23.61 7.36 6.06
CA TYR A 89 -23.41 7.32 4.63
C TYR A 89 -23.34 5.87 4.13
N SER A 90 -24.14 5.54 3.13
CA SER A 90 -24.09 4.26 2.43
C SER A 90 -24.47 4.46 0.97
N HIS A 91 -24.25 3.43 0.14
CA HIS A 91 -24.59 3.53 -1.28
C HIS A 91 -26.09 3.76 -1.52
N SER A 92 -26.98 3.26 -0.65
CA SER A 92 -28.43 3.43 -0.80
C SER A 92 -28.95 4.72 -0.19
N SER A 93 -28.22 5.33 0.73
CA SER A 93 -28.63 6.55 1.44
C SER A 93 -27.99 7.81 0.87
N HIS A 94 -27.17 7.71 -0.18
CA HIS A 94 -26.56 8.90 -0.80
C HIS A 94 -27.64 9.79 -1.42
N ASP A 95 -27.39 11.09 -1.44
CA ASP A 95 -28.25 12.04 -2.13
C ASP A 95 -27.73 12.34 -3.54
N SER A 96 -28.60 12.16 -4.54
CA SER A 96 -28.33 12.44 -5.96
C SER A 96 -29.26 13.50 -6.56
N SER A 97 -30.07 14.17 -5.74
CA SER A 97 -31.04 15.17 -6.20
C SER A 97 -30.37 16.50 -6.58
N SER A 98 -31.11 17.38 -7.26
CA SER A 98 -30.61 18.73 -7.59
C SER A 98 -31.34 19.78 -6.76
N TYR A 99 -30.59 20.75 -6.24
CA TYR A 99 -31.11 21.74 -5.30
C TYR A 99 -30.85 23.17 -5.77
N GLY A 100 -31.62 24.09 -5.19
CA GLY A 100 -31.35 25.52 -5.20
C GLY A 100 -30.35 25.91 -4.11
N MET A 101 -30.08 27.21 -4.01
CA MET A 101 -29.22 27.75 -2.96
C MET A 101 -29.77 27.39 -1.58
N GLY A 102 -28.90 26.90 -0.70
CA GLY A 102 -29.25 26.48 0.66
C GLY A 102 -30.04 25.18 0.74
N TRP A 103 -29.81 24.24 -0.19
CA TRP A 103 -30.50 22.95 -0.24
C TRP A 103 -32.02 23.06 -0.37
N SER A 104 -32.49 24.16 -0.98
CA SER A 104 -33.91 24.36 -1.25
C SER A 104 -34.37 23.51 -2.42
N GLU A 105 -35.60 22.98 -2.36
CA GLU A 105 -36.21 22.28 -3.48
C GLU A 105 -36.35 23.24 -4.67
N THR A 106 -35.87 22.82 -5.85
CA THR A 106 -35.99 23.62 -7.06
C THR A 106 -37.43 23.55 -7.59
N PRO A 107 -38.08 24.68 -7.90
CA PRO A 107 -39.35 24.66 -8.63
C PRO A 107 -39.15 24.01 -10.01
N ASP A 108 -39.98 23.02 -10.34
CA ASP A 108 -39.84 22.12 -11.49
C ASP A 108 -39.61 22.82 -12.84
N ASP A 109 -40.12 24.05 -13.01
CA ASP A 109 -40.17 24.78 -14.28
C ASP A 109 -38.81 25.28 -14.82
N ASN A 110 -37.77 25.42 -14.00
CA ASN A 110 -36.45 25.98 -14.41
C ASN A 110 -35.26 25.01 -14.25
N SER A 111 -35.53 23.73 -13.98
CA SER A 111 -34.52 22.68 -13.75
C SER A 111 -33.49 22.57 -14.89
N SER A 112 -33.92 22.69 -16.15
CA SER A 112 -33.05 22.56 -17.32
C SER A 112 -31.98 23.66 -17.45
N LEU A 113 -32.26 24.90 -17.02
CA LEU A 113 -31.31 26.01 -17.08
C LEU A 113 -30.28 25.97 -15.94
N LEU A 114 -30.67 25.40 -14.80
CA LEU A 114 -29.76 25.17 -13.68
C LEU A 114 -28.72 24.10 -14.05
N VAL A 115 -29.18 23.00 -14.68
CA VAL A 115 -28.33 21.87 -15.12
C VAL A 115 -27.32 22.27 -16.20
N GLN A 116 -27.61 23.29 -17.01
CA GLN A 116 -26.68 23.79 -18.02
C GLN A 116 -25.48 24.56 -17.45
N ASN A 117 -25.55 25.02 -16.20
CA ASN A 117 -24.46 25.76 -15.60
C ASN A 117 -23.50 24.80 -14.86
N GLU A 118 -22.42 24.40 -15.54
CA GLU A 118 -21.37 23.52 -14.97
C GLU A 118 -20.67 24.10 -13.73
N THR A 119 -20.90 25.37 -13.40
CA THR A 119 -20.35 26.02 -12.20
C THR A 119 -21.28 25.98 -10.99
N ASN A 120 -22.52 25.49 -11.14
CA ASN A 120 -23.49 25.48 -10.05
C ASN A 120 -23.11 24.43 -8.97
N PRO A 121 -22.91 24.86 -7.70
CA PRO A 121 -22.46 23.97 -6.63
C PRO A 121 -23.60 23.18 -5.95
N TRP A 122 -24.86 23.41 -6.33
CA TRP A 122 -26.05 22.77 -5.72
C TRP A 122 -26.63 21.63 -6.55
N ILE A 123 -26.00 21.31 -7.68
CA ILE A 123 -26.45 20.27 -8.61
C ILE A 123 -25.55 19.05 -8.48
N TYR A 124 -26.18 17.89 -8.30
CA TYR A 124 -25.48 16.62 -8.28
C TYR A 124 -24.95 16.29 -9.66
N ARG A 125 -23.68 15.88 -9.73
CA ARG A 125 -23.06 15.43 -10.98
C ARG A 125 -22.43 14.07 -10.77
N HIS A 126 -22.62 13.19 -11.75
CA HIS A 126 -21.85 11.97 -11.84
C HIS A 126 -20.48 12.29 -12.41
N SER A 127 -19.43 11.82 -11.74
CA SER A 127 -18.05 11.89 -12.19
C SER A 127 -17.48 10.50 -12.00
N PRO A 128 -16.85 9.87 -13.01
CA PRO A 128 -16.34 8.51 -12.93
C PRO A 128 -15.07 8.44 -12.06
N ASP A 129 -15.24 8.75 -10.78
CA ASP A 129 -14.21 8.73 -9.75
C ASP A 129 -14.18 7.34 -9.10
N ILE A 130 -12.99 6.92 -8.66
CA ILE A 130 -12.82 5.64 -7.93
C ILE A 130 -13.33 5.84 -6.50
N PRO A 131 -14.08 4.88 -5.92
CA PRO A 131 -14.53 5.00 -4.54
C PRO A 131 -13.37 5.19 -3.56
N VAL A 132 -13.49 6.21 -2.70
CA VAL A 132 -12.50 6.53 -1.68
C VAL A 132 -12.94 5.92 -0.36
N VAL A 133 -12.12 5.02 0.18
CA VAL A 133 -12.36 4.40 1.50
C VAL A 133 -11.91 5.38 2.58
N GLY A 134 -12.86 5.98 3.29
CA GLY A 134 -12.64 6.81 4.47
C GLY A 134 -12.60 5.99 5.76
N THR A 135 -12.50 6.69 6.89
CA THR A 135 -12.54 6.09 8.23
C THR A 135 -13.95 5.65 8.62
N HIS A 136 -14.97 6.40 8.19
CA HIS A 136 -16.37 6.19 8.60
C HIS A 136 -17.21 5.55 7.50
N ALA A 137 -16.89 5.79 6.23
CA ALA A 137 -17.61 5.19 5.11
C ALA A 137 -16.76 5.10 3.84
N THR A 138 -17.21 4.27 2.89
CA THR A 138 -16.71 4.29 1.52
C THR A 138 -17.53 5.28 0.71
N TYR A 139 -16.85 6.29 0.17
CA TYR A 139 -17.43 7.36 -0.61
C TYR A 139 -17.36 7.03 -2.09
N TRP A 140 -18.53 6.98 -2.73
CA TRP A 140 -18.70 6.60 -4.12
C TRP A 140 -18.48 7.78 -5.08
N ASP A 141 -18.72 7.52 -6.35
CA ASP A 141 -18.54 8.44 -7.45
C ASP A 141 -19.53 9.62 -7.39
N GLY A 142 -19.19 10.71 -8.08
CA GLY A 142 -20.05 11.90 -8.17
C GLY A 142 -20.04 12.82 -6.94
N GLY A 143 -21.08 13.65 -6.86
CA GLY A 143 -21.31 14.61 -5.78
C GLY A 143 -21.67 16.01 -6.25
N TYR A 144 -21.54 16.97 -5.33
CA TYR A 144 -21.75 18.39 -5.58
C TYR A 144 -20.39 19.07 -5.64
N PHE A 145 -20.07 19.74 -6.76
CA PHE A 145 -18.72 20.26 -7.00
C PHE A 145 -18.70 21.77 -7.14
N VAL A 146 -17.67 22.39 -6.61
CA VAL A 146 -17.31 23.78 -6.86
C VAL A 146 -15.90 23.79 -7.43
N THR A 147 -15.73 24.43 -8.59
CA THR A 147 -14.44 24.49 -9.27
C THR A 147 -13.90 25.91 -9.17
N VAL A 148 -12.73 26.07 -8.53
CA VAL A 148 -12.04 27.36 -8.46
C VAL A 148 -11.17 27.51 -9.71
N THR A 149 -11.64 28.31 -10.67
CA THR A 149 -10.97 28.53 -11.96
C THR A 149 -9.98 29.70 -11.94
N ASN A 150 -10.29 30.76 -11.18
CA ASN A 150 -9.41 31.92 -11.06
C ASN A 150 -8.30 31.66 -10.05
N THR A 151 -7.04 31.76 -10.50
CA THR A 151 -5.82 31.48 -9.75
C THR A 151 -5.42 32.61 -8.78
N THR A 152 -6.39 33.16 -8.06
CA THR A 152 -6.17 34.24 -7.09
C THR A 152 -6.72 33.86 -5.72
N PRO A 153 -6.09 34.28 -4.61
CA PRO A 153 -6.64 34.08 -3.28
C PRO A 153 -8.04 34.71 -3.14
N ALA A 154 -8.26 35.86 -3.79
CA ALA A 154 -9.54 36.56 -3.76
C ALA A 154 -10.69 35.73 -4.37
N ALA A 155 -10.43 34.97 -5.44
CA ALA A 155 -11.45 34.10 -6.04
C ALA A 155 -11.84 32.96 -5.11
N VAL A 156 -10.86 32.31 -4.46
CA VAL A 156 -11.14 31.27 -3.44
C VAL A 156 -11.98 31.87 -2.31
N LEU A 157 -11.60 33.06 -1.83
CA LEU A 157 -12.31 33.74 -0.75
C LEU A 157 -13.72 34.17 -1.14
N ALA A 158 -13.95 34.58 -2.39
CA ALA A 158 -15.28 34.91 -2.91
C ALA A 158 -16.19 33.67 -2.93
N THR A 159 -15.65 32.52 -3.36
CA THR A 159 -16.37 31.23 -3.30
C THR A 159 -16.74 30.86 -1.87
N VAL A 160 -15.79 30.95 -0.93
CA VAL A 160 -16.06 30.69 0.50
C VAL A 160 -17.12 31.65 1.05
N ALA A 161 -17.02 32.94 0.73
CA ALA A 161 -17.97 33.96 1.18
C ALA A 161 -19.39 33.76 0.64
N GLN A 162 -19.56 32.97 -0.44
CA GLN A 162 -20.87 32.57 -0.95
C GLN A 162 -21.37 31.28 -0.31
N LEU A 163 -20.52 30.25 -0.18
CA LEU A 163 -20.91 28.90 0.24
C LEU A 163 -21.13 28.77 1.75
N GLU A 164 -20.33 29.44 2.57
CA GLU A 164 -20.43 29.37 4.02
C GLU A 164 -21.78 29.91 4.54
N PRO A 165 -22.20 31.16 4.23
CA PRO A 165 -23.47 31.69 4.74
C PRO A 165 -24.70 31.03 4.13
N SER A 166 -24.56 30.39 2.95
CA SER A 166 -25.65 29.64 2.33
C SER A 166 -25.79 28.22 2.88
N GLY A 167 -24.93 27.79 3.82
CA GLY A 167 -25.05 26.48 4.46
C GLY A 167 -24.72 25.32 3.51
N TRP A 168 -23.75 25.49 2.60
CA TRP A 168 -23.38 24.42 1.66
C TRP A 168 -22.91 23.14 2.38
N ILE A 169 -22.20 23.29 3.50
CA ILE A 169 -21.91 22.21 4.45
C ILE A 169 -22.94 22.29 5.58
N ASP A 170 -23.72 21.23 5.77
CA ASP A 170 -24.71 21.14 6.83
C ASP A 170 -24.67 19.76 7.52
N ARG A 171 -25.70 19.45 8.32
CA ARG A 171 -25.81 18.18 9.05
C ARG A 171 -25.94 16.92 8.18
N TYR A 172 -26.33 17.06 6.91
CA TYR A 172 -26.48 15.95 5.96
C TYR A 172 -25.19 15.67 5.18
N THR A 173 -24.25 16.62 5.19
CA THR A 173 -22.91 16.43 4.65
C THR A 173 -22.18 15.32 5.39
N ARG A 174 -21.50 14.45 4.63
CA ARG A 174 -20.73 13.31 5.16
C ARG A 174 -19.28 13.32 4.75
N ALA A 175 -18.96 13.89 3.60
CA ALA A 175 -17.59 14.11 3.20
C ALA A 175 -17.46 15.36 2.34
N VAL A 176 -16.36 16.07 2.53
CA VAL A 176 -15.90 17.14 1.65
C VAL A 176 -14.48 16.80 1.22
N PHE A 177 -14.25 16.82 -0.09
CA PHE A 177 -12.96 16.60 -0.72
C PHE A 177 -12.45 17.91 -1.30
N ILE A 178 -11.17 18.19 -1.11
CA ILE A 178 -10.44 19.20 -1.85
C ILE A 178 -9.42 18.47 -2.70
N GLU A 179 -9.63 18.53 -4.01
CA GLU A 179 -8.89 17.74 -5.00
C GLU A 179 -8.12 18.69 -5.90
N MET A 180 -6.82 18.46 -6.01
CA MET A 180 -5.94 19.27 -6.84
C MET A 180 -4.74 18.45 -7.34
N THR A 181 -4.15 18.90 -8.44
CA THR A 181 -2.88 18.36 -8.93
C THR A 181 -1.82 19.45 -8.91
N VAL A 182 -0.65 19.11 -8.39
CA VAL A 182 0.49 20.01 -8.28
C VAL A 182 1.67 19.43 -9.03
N TYR A 183 2.34 20.22 -9.86
CA TYR A 183 3.53 19.82 -10.59
C TYR A 183 4.75 20.58 -10.09
N ASN A 184 5.80 19.85 -9.72
CA ASN A 184 7.10 20.44 -9.40
C ASN A 184 8.04 20.31 -10.62
N PRO A 185 8.41 21.42 -11.29
CA PRO A 185 9.25 21.41 -12.48
C PRO A 185 10.71 21.06 -12.19
N HIS A 186 11.22 21.32 -10.98
CA HIS A 186 12.60 20.99 -10.61
C HIS A 186 12.78 19.49 -10.42
N ALA A 187 11.81 18.82 -9.78
CA ALA A 187 11.82 17.38 -9.59
C ALA A 187 11.22 16.60 -10.79
N ASN A 188 10.48 17.27 -11.68
CA ASN A 188 9.65 16.65 -12.71
C ASN A 188 8.71 15.59 -12.11
N LEU A 189 7.98 15.98 -11.07
CA LEU A 189 7.03 15.14 -10.33
C LEU A 189 5.66 15.82 -10.27
N PHE A 190 4.62 15.05 -10.57
CA PHE A 190 3.23 15.42 -10.32
C PHE A 190 2.81 14.85 -8.97
N SER A 191 2.07 15.62 -8.19
CA SER A 191 1.45 15.17 -6.95
C SER A 191 -0.05 15.40 -7.06
N VAL A 192 -0.82 14.32 -6.98
CA VAL A 192 -2.27 14.36 -6.85
C VAL A 192 -2.58 14.44 -5.36
N VAL A 193 -3.24 15.51 -4.95
CA VAL A 193 -3.55 15.81 -3.55
C VAL A 193 -5.05 15.71 -3.35
N ASN A 194 -5.44 14.79 -2.47
CA ASN A 194 -6.82 14.59 -2.04
C ASN A 194 -6.89 14.88 -0.53
N LEU A 195 -7.54 15.98 -0.17
CA LEU A 195 -7.81 16.34 1.22
C LEU A 195 -9.26 15.97 1.52
N LEU A 196 -9.47 14.90 2.29
CA LEU A 196 -10.79 14.44 2.71
C LEU A 196 -11.09 15.00 4.11
N THR A 197 -12.30 15.50 4.31
CA THR A 197 -12.84 15.79 5.64
C THR A 197 -14.18 15.09 5.78
N GLU A 198 -14.22 14.07 6.64
CA GLU A 198 -15.43 13.30 6.93
C GLU A 198 -16.22 13.97 8.05
N PHE A 199 -17.53 14.15 7.88
CA PHE A 199 -18.41 14.71 8.89
C PHE A 199 -19.32 13.64 9.46
N THR A 200 -19.27 13.47 10.78
CA THR A 200 -20.18 12.57 11.49
C THR A 200 -21.58 13.19 11.62
N ALA A 201 -22.59 12.37 11.91
CA ALA A 201 -23.96 12.84 12.15
C ALA A 201 -24.08 13.82 13.34
N ILE A 202 -23.07 13.86 14.23
CA ILE A 202 -23.00 14.75 15.39
C ILE A 202 -22.37 16.11 15.00
N GLY A 203 -21.77 16.23 13.82
CA GLY A 203 -21.14 17.45 13.31
C GLY A 203 -19.63 17.54 13.54
N LYS A 204 -19.01 16.52 14.15
CA LYS A 204 -17.55 16.44 14.27
C LYS A 204 -16.91 16.07 12.92
N ALA A 205 -15.81 16.73 12.59
CA ALA A 205 -15.01 16.54 11.40
C ALA A 205 -13.79 15.63 11.67
N TYR A 206 -13.46 14.79 10.69
CA TYR A 206 -12.31 13.89 10.69
C TYR A 206 -11.51 14.09 9.39
N PRO A 207 -10.40 14.84 9.45
CA PRO A 207 -9.59 15.16 8.29
C PRO A 207 -8.62 14.03 7.94
N ARG A 208 -8.40 13.81 6.66
CA ARG A 208 -7.41 12.89 6.10
C ARG A 208 -6.72 13.49 4.89
N VAL A 209 -5.42 13.22 4.77
CA VAL A 209 -4.58 13.71 3.67
C VAL A 209 -4.01 12.53 2.92
N ASP A 210 -4.35 12.43 1.63
CA ASP A 210 -3.77 11.45 0.72
C ASP A 210 -3.03 12.20 -0.41
N ILE A 211 -1.72 11.99 -0.50
CA ILE A 211 -0.86 12.60 -1.52
C ILE A 211 -0.18 11.49 -2.30
N ALA A 212 -0.49 11.40 -3.60
CA ALA A 212 0.14 10.45 -4.51
C ALA A 212 1.07 11.19 -5.48
N THR A 213 2.37 10.92 -5.37
CA THR A 213 3.39 11.55 -6.23
C THR A 213 3.81 10.58 -7.35
N VAL A 214 3.71 11.03 -8.60
CA VAL A 214 3.99 10.25 -9.80
C VAL A 214 4.87 11.04 -10.78
N ARG A 215 5.73 10.32 -11.51
CA ARG A 215 6.51 10.90 -12.62
C ARG A 215 5.90 10.54 -13.96
N LEU A 216 5.02 11.40 -14.49
CA LEU A 216 4.38 11.16 -15.79
C LEU A 216 5.39 11.21 -16.95
N TYR A 217 6.29 12.21 -16.96
CA TYR A 217 7.30 12.37 -18.01
C TYR A 217 8.62 11.70 -17.63
N ARG A 218 8.68 10.37 -17.78
CA ARG A 218 9.86 9.57 -17.42
C ARG A 218 11.02 9.67 -18.42
N PHE A 219 10.72 9.70 -19.72
CA PHE A 219 11.71 9.55 -20.81
C PHE A 219 12.14 10.87 -21.47
N GLN A 220 12.33 11.95 -20.69
CA GLN A 220 12.67 13.26 -21.26
C GLN A 220 14.18 13.46 -21.48
N THR A 221 15.02 12.83 -20.65
CA THR A 221 16.48 12.99 -20.69
C THR A 221 17.13 11.85 -21.47
N PRO A 222 18.25 12.07 -22.19
CA PRO A 222 19.00 10.99 -22.84
C PRO A 222 19.40 9.85 -21.89
N TRP A 223 19.64 10.16 -20.61
CA TRP A 223 19.88 9.19 -19.54
C TRP A 223 18.74 8.18 -19.33
N ALA A 224 17.53 8.49 -19.79
CA ALA A 224 16.40 7.59 -19.65
C ALA A 224 16.58 6.32 -20.49
N TRP A 225 17.28 6.39 -21.63
CA TRP A 225 17.63 5.19 -22.42
C TRP A 225 18.60 4.27 -21.68
N VAL A 226 19.50 4.82 -20.88
CA VAL A 226 20.40 4.04 -20.00
C VAL A 226 19.57 3.31 -18.93
N VAL A 227 18.60 3.99 -18.32
CA VAL A 227 17.67 3.37 -17.35
C VAL A 227 16.86 2.26 -18.00
N VAL A 228 16.35 2.44 -19.22
CA VAL A 228 15.64 1.39 -19.97
C VAL A 228 16.57 0.19 -20.24
N GLY A 229 17.83 0.44 -20.61
CA GLY A 229 18.83 -0.61 -20.78
C GLY A 229 19.02 -1.42 -19.50
N PHE A 230 19.20 -0.77 -18.36
CA PHE A 230 19.30 -1.46 -17.06
C PHE A 230 18.02 -2.19 -16.67
N GLN A 231 16.84 -1.66 -16.97
CA GLN A 231 15.57 -2.37 -16.76
C GLN A 231 15.48 -3.62 -17.62
N GLY A 232 15.95 -3.57 -18.87
CA GLY A 232 16.04 -4.74 -19.74
C GLY A 232 16.98 -5.81 -19.19
N VAL A 233 18.19 -5.41 -18.75
CA VAL A 233 19.14 -6.33 -18.09
C VAL A 233 18.54 -6.92 -16.82
N PHE A 234 17.85 -6.12 -16.01
CA PHE A 234 17.16 -6.60 -14.80
C PHE A 234 16.08 -7.64 -15.12
N ILE A 235 15.28 -7.42 -16.17
CA ILE A 235 14.28 -8.40 -16.62
C ILE A 235 14.95 -9.69 -17.09
N ILE A 236 16.02 -9.59 -17.90
CA ILE A 236 16.77 -10.76 -18.38
C ILE A 236 17.38 -11.53 -17.22
N PHE A 237 17.99 -10.84 -16.27
CA PHE A 237 18.55 -11.43 -15.06
C PHE A 237 17.45 -12.11 -14.23
N THR A 238 16.32 -11.44 -14.01
CA THR A 238 15.18 -12.03 -13.30
C THR A 238 14.69 -13.30 -14.00
N LEU A 239 14.55 -13.27 -15.32
CA LEU A 239 14.18 -14.45 -16.10
C LEU A 239 15.23 -15.57 -15.98
N TYR A 240 16.52 -15.24 -16.10
CA TYR A 240 17.60 -16.20 -15.92
C TYR A 240 17.57 -16.86 -14.53
N PHE A 241 17.38 -16.09 -13.46
CA PHE A 241 17.25 -16.62 -12.11
C PHE A 241 16.01 -17.49 -11.97
N VAL A 242 14.86 -17.05 -12.50
CA VAL A 242 13.64 -17.86 -12.50
C VAL A 242 13.86 -19.18 -13.25
N PHE A 243 14.52 -19.16 -14.41
CA PHE A 243 14.81 -20.38 -15.19
C PHE A 243 15.84 -21.29 -14.52
N ARG A 244 16.91 -20.73 -13.97
CA ARG A 244 17.95 -21.50 -13.27
C ARG A 244 17.40 -22.17 -12.03
N GLU A 245 16.57 -21.45 -11.29
CA GLU A 245 15.93 -21.94 -10.07
C GLU A 245 14.58 -22.62 -10.36
N CYS A 246 14.23 -22.90 -11.63
CA CYS A 246 12.96 -23.55 -11.96
C CYS A 246 12.81 -24.87 -11.20
N ASP A 247 13.86 -25.68 -11.10
CA ASP A 247 13.81 -26.96 -10.41
C ASP A 247 13.56 -26.77 -8.90
N MET A 248 14.19 -25.77 -8.28
CA MET A 248 13.97 -25.40 -6.89
C MET A 248 12.57 -24.80 -6.66
N VAL A 249 12.05 -24.01 -7.60
CA VAL A 249 10.71 -23.41 -7.54
C VAL A 249 9.63 -24.48 -7.76
N VAL A 250 9.85 -25.44 -8.65
CA VAL A 250 8.94 -26.57 -8.89
C VAL A 250 8.93 -27.50 -7.66
N LEU A 251 10.10 -27.82 -7.10
CA LEU A 251 10.21 -28.56 -5.84
C LEU A 251 9.54 -27.80 -4.68
N GLY A 252 9.74 -26.49 -4.59
CA GLY A 252 9.04 -25.61 -3.64
C GLY A 252 7.52 -25.60 -3.83
N ALA A 253 7.05 -25.65 -5.08
CA ALA A 253 5.63 -25.70 -5.38
C ALA A 253 5.02 -27.06 -5.00
N ASP A 254 5.74 -28.17 -5.23
CA ASP A 254 5.26 -29.51 -4.90
C ASP A 254 5.30 -29.79 -3.39
N THR A 255 6.34 -29.32 -2.69
CA THR A 255 6.38 -29.29 -1.20
C THR A 255 5.22 -28.46 -0.64
N MET A 256 4.94 -27.27 -1.18
CA MET A 256 3.81 -26.45 -0.75
C MET A 256 2.46 -27.11 -1.03
N LYS A 257 2.28 -27.79 -2.17
CA LYS A 257 1.06 -28.55 -2.47
C LYS A 257 0.84 -29.68 -1.45
N LYS A 258 1.90 -30.38 -1.06
CA LYS A 258 1.82 -31.45 -0.07
C LYS A 258 1.55 -30.91 1.33
N ALA A 259 2.22 -29.82 1.71
CA ALA A 259 2.02 -29.12 2.98
C ALA A 259 0.67 -28.38 3.06
N ALA A 260 0.00 -28.12 1.93
CA ALA A 260 -1.24 -27.34 1.87
C ALA A 260 -2.37 -27.94 2.70
N GLY A 261 -2.48 -29.27 2.77
CA GLY A 261 -3.50 -29.95 3.57
C GLY A 261 -3.34 -29.63 5.07
N PRO A 262 -2.20 -29.98 5.68
CA PRO A 262 -1.90 -29.63 7.08
C PRO A 262 -1.93 -28.12 7.36
N LEU A 263 -1.36 -27.30 6.46
CA LEU A 263 -1.35 -25.84 6.60
C LEU A 263 -2.76 -25.24 6.57
N SER A 264 -3.65 -25.76 5.73
CA SER A 264 -5.05 -25.31 5.65
C SER A 264 -5.79 -25.55 6.97
N GLY A 265 -5.62 -26.71 7.59
CA GLY A 265 -6.21 -27.02 8.89
C GLY A 265 -5.70 -26.12 10.01
N PHE A 266 -4.38 -25.87 10.04
CA PHE A 266 -3.79 -24.90 10.96
C PHE A 266 -4.33 -23.49 10.75
N PHE A 267 -4.38 -23.01 9.49
CA PHE A 267 -4.88 -21.69 9.15
C PHE A 267 -6.34 -21.49 9.57
N PHE A 268 -7.15 -22.54 9.47
CA PHE A 268 -8.54 -22.52 9.95
C PHE A 268 -8.62 -22.29 11.47
N ILE A 269 -7.86 -23.06 12.25
CA ILE A 269 -7.79 -22.90 13.72
C ILE A 269 -7.22 -21.53 14.10
N PHE A 270 -6.14 -21.11 13.44
CA PHE A 270 -5.52 -19.80 13.62
C PHE A 270 -6.53 -18.67 13.39
N THR A 271 -7.31 -18.73 12.30
CA THR A 271 -8.31 -17.72 11.96
C THR A 271 -9.41 -17.64 13.01
N ILE A 272 -9.91 -18.78 13.51
CA ILE A 272 -10.93 -18.81 14.57
C ILE A 272 -10.42 -18.12 15.84
N VAL A 273 -9.21 -18.48 16.29
CA VAL A 273 -8.64 -17.89 17.50
C VAL A 273 -8.32 -16.42 17.30
N PHE A 274 -7.76 -16.04 16.15
CA PHE A 274 -7.45 -14.66 15.81
C PHE A 274 -8.69 -13.78 15.81
N VAL A 275 -9.79 -14.23 15.18
CA VAL A 275 -11.07 -13.51 15.17
C VAL A 275 -11.68 -13.44 16.58
N ALA A 276 -11.52 -14.45 17.42
CA ALA A 276 -11.98 -14.40 18.82
C ALA A 276 -11.25 -13.32 19.63
N PHE A 277 -9.93 -13.20 19.49
CA PHE A 277 -9.17 -12.10 20.10
C PHE A 277 -9.53 -10.74 19.49
N ALA A 278 -9.76 -10.66 18.18
CA ALA A 278 -10.16 -9.42 17.51
C ALA A 278 -11.51 -8.90 17.95
N THR A 279 -12.49 -9.79 18.08
CA THR A 279 -13.82 -9.44 18.59
C THR A 279 -13.76 -8.98 20.04
N PHE A 280 -12.99 -9.66 20.90
CA PHE A 280 -12.76 -9.20 22.27
C PHE A 280 -12.13 -7.80 22.30
N ALA A 281 -11.09 -7.57 21.51
CA ALA A 281 -10.38 -6.30 21.48
C ALA A 281 -11.27 -5.15 20.96
N PHE A 282 -12.04 -5.40 19.90
CA PHE A 282 -13.01 -4.45 19.35
C PHE A 282 -14.06 -4.06 20.40
N LEU A 283 -14.60 -5.03 21.15
CA LEU A 283 -15.63 -4.76 22.16
C LEU A 283 -15.09 -4.02 23.39
N VAL A 284 -13.85 -4.30 23.81
CA VAL A 284 -13.26 -3.74 25.04
C VAL A 284 -12.59 -2.38 24.80
N PHE A 285 -11.92 -2.21 23.66
CA PHE A 285 -11.09 -1.05 23.34
C PHE A 285 -11.64 -0.20 22.20
N GLY A 286 -12.56 -0.70 21.36
CA GLY A 286 -13.04 0.02 20.19
C GLY A 286 -13.80 1.33 20.49
N SER A 287 -14.33 1.50 21.69
CA SER A 287 -14.96 2.77 22.10
C SER A 287 -13.97 3.81 22.61
N THR A 288 -12.75 3.40 22.98
CA THR A 288 -11.75 4.27 23.61
C THR A 288 -10.59 4.58 22.67
N GLU A 289 -10.20 3.62 21.84
CA GLU A 289 -9.03 3.68 20.98
C GLU A 289 -9.40 3.57 19.51
N GLU A 290 -8.99 4.55 18.71
CA GLU A 290 -9.25 4.59 17.27
C GLU A 290 -8.61 3.40 16.54
N GLY A 291 -7.47 2.90 17.03
CA GLY A 291 -6.82 1.70 16.46
C GLY A 291 -7.68 0.42 16.56
N PHE A 292 -8.67 0.40 17.45
CA PHE A 292 -9.58 -0.72 17.66
C PHE A 292 -11.00 -0.43 17.14
N SER A 293 -11.20 0.63 16.35
CA SER A 293 -12.48 0.91 15.71
C SER A 293 -12.29 1.64 14.37
N PRO A 294 -12.82 1.10 13.25
CA PRO A 294 -13.74 -0.03 13.11
C PRO A 294 -13.05 -1.42 13.23
N PHE A 295 -13.82 -2.51 13.14
CA PHE A 295 -13.30 -3.88 13.28
C PHE A 295 -12.12 -4.20 12.33
N VAL A 296 -12.10 -3.64 11.12
CA VAL A 296 -10.98 -3.81 10.18
C VAL A 296 -9.69 -3.20 10.74
N ALA A 297 -9.76 -2.00 11.32
CA ALA A 297 -8.63 -1.38 11.99
C ALA A 297 -8.15 -2.23 13.18
N THR A 298 -9.07 -2.92 13.88
CA THR A 298 -8.71 -3.88 14.95
C THR A 298 -7.88 -5.05 14.42
N VAL A 299 -8.26 -5.59 13.26
CA VAL A 299 -7.50 -6.67 12.62
C VAL A 299 -6.09 -6.17 12.22
N GLU A 300 -5.99 -4.97 11.64
CA GLU A 300 -4.71 -4.35 11.27
C GLU A 300 -3.82 -4.08 12.49
N THR A 301 -4.37 -3.53 13.57
CA THR A 301 -3.63 -3.31 14.81
C THR A 301 -3.18 -4.62 15.45
N MET A 302 -3.99 -5.68 15.39
CA MET A 302 -3.57 -7.00 15.87
C MET A 302 -2.43 -7.61 15.06
N PHE A 303 -2.44 -7.50 13.72
CA PHE A 303 -1.28 -7.91 12.91
C PHE A 303 -0.04 -7.07 13.23
N THR A 304 -0.22 -5.79 13.47
CA THR A 304 0.84 -4.87 13.86
C THR A 304 1.46 -5.26 15.21
N LEU A 305 0.63 -5.71 16.17
CA LEU A 305 1.07 -6.27 17.45
C LEU A 305 1.85 -7.60 17.25
N LEU A 306 1.44 -8.47 16.31
CA LEU A 306 2.19 -9.69 15.97
C LEU A 306 3.60 -9.39 15.42
N LEU A 307 3.73 -8.31 14.63
CA LEU A 307 5.00 -7.83 14.10
C LEU A 307 5.89 -7.14 15.15
N GLY A 308 5.42 -7.02 16.40
CA GLY A 308 6.19 -6.44 17.50
C GLY A 308 6.12 -4.92 17.61
N LYS A 309 5.17 -4.27 16.93
CA LYS A 309 4.86 -2.86 17.18
C LYS A 309 3.86 -2.79 18.34
N PHE A 310 4.40 -2.60 19.55
CA PHE A 310 3.60 -2.47 20.75
C PHE A 310 2.94 -1.09 20.78
N TYR A 311 1.61 -1.05 20.64
CA TYR A 311 0.85 0.15 21.00
C TYR A 311 0.87 0.31 22.52
N GLU A 312 0.99 1.55 23.01
CA GLU A 312 0.86 1.90 24.43
C GLU A 312 -0.60 1.75 24.88
N LEU A 313 -1.15 0.53 24.80
CA LEU A 313 -2.45 0.16 25.34
C LEU A 313 -2.51 0.28 26.88
N SER A 314 -1.37 0.62 27.50
CA SER A 314 -1.19 1.00 28.90
C SER A 314 -2.14 2.14 29.32
N ASP A 315 -2.38 3.10 28.43
CA ASP A 315 -2.96 4.39 28.84
C ASP A 315 -4.49 4.39 28.79
N ALA A 316 -5.08 3.53 27.96
CA ALA A 316 -6.54 3.41 27.82
C ALA A 316 -7.19 2.75 29.04
N LYS A 317 -6.62 1.62 29.49
CA LYS A 317 -7.11 0.84 30.64
C LYS A 317 -5.94 0.14 31.34
N THR A 318 -5.58 0.66 32.51
CA THR A 318 -4.39 0.29 33.30
C THR A 318 -4.21 -1.21 33.54
N VAL A 319 -5.30 -1.99 33.62
CA VAL A 319 -5.24 -3.43 33.90
C VAL A 319 -5.55 -4.28 32.66
N MET A 320 -6.62 -3.95 31.93
CA MET A 320 -7.10 -4.79 30.82
C MET A 320 -6.19 -4.72 29.60
N GLY A 321 -5.59 -3.57 29.30
CA GLY A 321 -4.70 -3.39 28.16
C GLY A 321 -3.45 -4.27 28.25
N PRO A 322 -2.63 -4.14 29.31
CA PRO A 322 -1.44 -4.96 29.49
C PRO A 322 -1.72 -6.46 29.55
N LEU A 323 -2.82 -6.87 30.19
CA LEU A 323 -3.23 -8.28 30.28
C LEU A 323 -3.58 -8.85 28.90
N PHE A 324 -4.35 -8.10 28.09
CA PHE A 324 -4.66 -8.49 26.71
C PHE A 324 -3.39 -8.60 25.87
N THR A 325 -2.54 -7.57 25.87
CA THR A 325 -1.30 -7.55 25.06
C THR A 325 -0.37 -8.69 25.45
N PHE A 326 -0.20 -8.95 26.75
CA PHE A 326 0.64 -10.06 27.22
C PHE A 326 0.08 -11.42 26.78
N THR A 327 -1.20 -11.68 27.03
CA THR A 327 -1.83 -12.96 26.67
C THR A 327 -1.84 -13.20 25.17
N PHE A 328 -2.13 -12.18 24.36
CA PHE A 328 -2.11 -12.26 22.90
C PHE A 328 -0.71 -12.57 22.38
N ILE A 329 0.31 -11.84 22.83
CA ILE A 329 1.68 -12.00 22.33
C ILE A 329 2.26 -13.35 22.77
N THR A 330 2.12 -13.72 24.04
CA THR A 330 2.61 -15.04 24.50
C THR A 330 1.93 -16.17 23.76
N PHE A 331 0.61 -16.12 23.55
CA PHE A 331 -0.11 -17.17 22.84
C PHE A 331 0.30 -17.26 21.36
N PHE A 332 0.26 -16.15 20.62
CA PHE A 332 0.52 -16.18 19.18
C PHE A 332 2.00 -16.35 18.82
N GLN A 333 2.93 -15.81 19.61
CA GLN A 333 4.35 -16.10 19.41
C GLN A 333 4.63 -17.59 19.62
N TRP A 334 4.04 -18.20 20.66
CA TRP A 334 4.20 -19.62 20.90
C TRP A 334 3.58 -20.46 19.77
N VAL A 335 2.34 -20.17 19.37
CA VAL A 335 1.64 -20.88 18.29
C VAL A 335 2.37 -20.74 16.95
N ILE A 336 2.80 -19.54 16.57
CA ILE A 336 3.52 -19.31 15.30
C ILE A 336 4.86 -20.06 15.31
N LEU A 337 5.63 -19.95 16.39
CA LEU A 337 6.94 -20.61 16.49
C LEU A 337 6.81 -22.14 16.53
N THR A 338 5.86 -22.70 17.29
CA THR A 338 5.79 -24.15 17.47
C THR A 338 5.10 -24.86 16.31
N MET A 339 4.03 -24.28 15.75
CA MET A 339 3.20 -24.99 14.77
C MET A 339 3.72 -24.81 13.33
N VAL A 340 4.15 -23.61 12.95
CA VAL A 340 4.65 -23.38 11.57
C VAL A 340 5.95 -24.15 11.35
N VAL A 341 6.87 -24.11 12.33
CA VAL A 341 8.12 -24.88 12.26
C VAL A 341 7.85 -26.37 12.21
N ALA A 342 6.94 -26.90 13.04
CA ALA A 342 6.62 -28.33 13.04
C ALA A 342 5.99 -28.80 11.72
N ILE A 343 5.07 -28.02 11.12
CA ILE A 343 4.45 -28.38 9.83
C ILE A 343 5.48 -28.31 8.70
N LEU A 344 6.35 -27.30 8.70
CA LEU A 344 7.39 -27.17 7.67
C LEU A 344 8.45 -28.26 7.79
N ASP A 345 8.91 -28.57 9.01
CA ASP A 345 9.88 -29.64 9.26
C ASP A 345 9.33 -31.00 8.80
N GLY A 346 8.07 -31.30 9.16
CA GLY A 346 7.40 -32.51 8.69
C GLY A 346 7.26 -32.58 7.16
N ALA A 347 6.91 -31.48 6.51
CA ALA A 347 6.78 -31.43 5.05
C ALA A 347 8.12 -31.54 4.32
N ILE A 348 9.19 -30.92 4.85
CA ILE A 348 10.54 -31.03 4.30
C ILE A 348 11.04 -32.46 4.43
N HIS A 349 10.83 -33.10 5.59
CA HIS A 349 11.24 -34.48 5.81
C HIS A 349 10.53 -35.45 4.86
N GLU A 350 9.22 -35.28 4.65
CA GLU A 350 8.44 -36.13 3.73
C GLU A 350 8.94 -36.01 2.28
N VAL A 351 9.21 -34.79 1.80
CA VAL A 351 9.72 -34.60 0.43
C VAL A 351 11.19 -35.02 0.28
N ALA A 352 12.00 -34.87 1.33
CA ALA A 352 13.37 -35.37 1.33
C ALA A 352 13.41 -36.92 1.23
N GLU A 353 12.50 -37.61 1.93
CA GLU A 353 12.37 -39.06 1.84
C GLU A 353 11.87 -39.52 0.46
N GLU A 354 10.84 -38.89 -0.10
CA GLU A 354 10.33 -39.23 -1.45
C GLU A 354 11.40 -38.98 -2.54
N ASN A 355 12.14 -37.87 -2.49
CA ASN A 355 13.23 -37.58 -3.43
C ASN A 355 14.43 -38.53 -3.28
N SER A 356 14.65 -39.13 -2.10
CA SER A 356 15.68 -40.15 -1.91
C SER A 356 15.31 -41.50 -2.55
N GLN A 357 14.01 -41.78 -2.69
CA GLN A 357 13.49 -43.00 -3.32
C GLN A 357 13.23 -42.82 -4.83
N GLN A 358 12.93 -41.60 -5.28
CA GLN A 358 12.75 -41.25 -6.68
C GLN A 358 14.12 -40.93 -7.32
N LYS A 359 14.82 -41.94 -7.89
CA LYS A 359 15.89 -41.66 -8.86
C LYS A 359 15.33 -40.76 -9.99
N PRO A 360 16.04 -39.73 -10.47
CA PRO A 360 15.41 -38.60 -11.13
C PRO A 360 14.93 -38.98 -12.53
N GLU A 361 13.64 -38.85 -12.80
CA GLU A 361 13.10 -38.86 -14.17
C GLU A 361 13.69 -37.70 -15.02
N THR A 362 14.24 -36.66 -14.38
CA THR A 362 14.95 -35.56 -15.03
C THR A 362 16.31 -35.98 -15.59
N GLU A 363 17.00 -36.96 -14.99
CA GLU A 363 18.26 -37.51 -15.51
C GLU A 363 17.98 -38.31 -16.81
N GLN A 364 16.88 -39.08 -16.84
CA GLN A 364 16.48 -39.82 -18.04
C GLN A 364 16.05 -38.92 -19.19
N VAL A 365 15.37 -37.80 -18.91
CA VAL A 365 14.96 -36.84 -19.95
C VAL A 365 16.14 -35.98 -20.41
N ALA A 366 17.05 -35.60 -19.50
CA ALA A 366 18.29 -34.91 -19.85
C ALA A 366 19.23 -35.80 -20.69
N ASP A 367 19.35 -37.09 -20.35
CA ASP A 367 20.08 -38.08 -21.14
C ASP A 367 19.42 -38.33 -22.49
N LEU A 368 18.08 -38.44 -22.56
CA LEU A 368 17.35 -38.55 -23.84
C LEU A 368 17.50 -37.30 -24.72
N MET A 369 17.57 -36.12 -24.11
CA MET A 369 17.80 -34.86 -24.83
C MET A 369 19.27 -34.72 -25.29
N LEU A 370 20.24 -35.12 -24.47
CA LEU A 370 21.67 -35.14 -24.83
C LEU A 370 21.97 -36.18 -25.90
N GLU A 371 21.35 -37.35 -25.86
CA GLU A 371 21.48 -38.41 -26.87
C GLU A 371 20.90 -37.96 -28.22
N ARG A 372 19.73 -37.28 -28.21
CA ARG A 372 19.17 -36.65 -29.43
C ARG A 372 20.01 -35.49 -29.95
N LEU A 373 20.59 -34.66 -29.07
CA LEU A 373 21.44 -33.54 -29.45
C LEU A 373 22.78 -34.03 -30.06
N GLN A 374 23.39 -35.07 -29.48
CA GLN A 374 24.59 -35.72 -30.02
C GLN A 374 24.32 -36.36 -31.38
N SER A 375 23.14 -36.96 -31.59
CA SER A 375 22.74 -37.51 -32.90
C SER A 375 22.62 -36.41 -33.98
N TRP A 376 22.25 -35.20 -33.58
CA TRP A 376 22.08 -34.06 -34.47
C TRP A 376 23.42 -33.38 -34.81
N VAL A 377 24.32 -33.29 -33.83
CA VAL A 377 25.67 -32.73 -33.99
C VAL A 377 26.62 -33.72 -34.70
N GLY A 378 26.42 -35.02 -34.51
CA GLY A 378 27.17 -36.09 -35.20
C GLY A 378 26.87 -36.20 -36.70
N GLY A 379 25.72 -35.70 -37.17
CA GLY A 379 25.32 -35.66 -38.58
C GLY A 379 26.07 -34.65 -39.44
N TRP A 380 26.88 -33.77 -38.83
CA TRP A 380 27.64 -32.70 -39.52
C TRP A 380 29.15 -32.97 -39.60
N ARG A 381 29.62 -34.19 -39.29
CA ARG A 381 31.01 -34.60 -39.53
C ARG A 381 31.12 -35.60 -40.70
N GLY A 382 30.88 -35.08 -41.89
CA GLY A 382 31.35 -35.70 -43.12
C GLY A 382 32.87 -35.54 -43.28
N LYS A 383 33.58 -36.67 -43.19
CA LYS A 383 34.89 -36.98 -43.81
C LYS A 383 36.15 -36.32 -43.21
N GLY A 384 36.92 -37.10 -42.43
CA GLY A 384 38.32 -36.78 -42.19
C GLY A 384 39.02 -37.54 -41.06
N ARG A 385 39.57 -38.72 -41.41
CA ARG A 385 40.82 -39.32 -40.89
C ARG A 385 40.83 -39.90 -39.45
N SER A 386 41.18 -41.19 -39.43
CA SER A 386 41.40 -42.11 -38.30
C SER A 386 42.37 -41.58 -37.24
N SER A 387 42.03 -41.80 -35.97
CA SER A 387 42.99 -42.15 -34.92
C SER A 387 42.31 -43.01 -33.85
N SER A 388 42.95 -44.13 -33.54
CA SER A 388 42.56 -45.14 -32.55
C SER A 388 42.71 -44.64 -31.12
N ALA A 389 41.74 -44.93 -30.25
CA ALA A 389 41.94 -44.94 -28.80
C ALA A 389 41.09 -46.03 -28.14
N ILE A 390 41.69 -46.63 -27.13
CA ILE A 390 41.37 -47.86 -26.41
C ILE A 390 40.11 -47.68 -25.56
N GLN A 391 39.26 -48.71 -25.52
CA GLN A 391 38.15 -48.85 -24.58
C GLN A 391 38.69 -49.61 -23.35
N GLU A 392 38.84 -48.92 -22.22
CA GLU A 392 38.99 -49.55 -20.90
C GLU A 392 37.61 -49.54 -20.21
N ASP A 393 37.07 -50.73 -19.96
CA ASP A 393 35.96 -50.93 -19.02
C ASP A 393 36.53 -50.80 -17.60
N CYS A 394 36.01 -49.85 -16.82
CA CYS A 394 36.21 -49.81 -15.37
C CYS A 394 34.86 -50.04 -14.69
N ASN A 395 34.66 -51.26 -14.23
CA ASN A 395 33.66 -51.61 -13.22
C ASN A 395 34.47 -51.81 -11.93
N PRO A 396 34.36 -50.95 -10.90
CA PRO A 396 35.22 -51.05 -9.73
C PRO A 396 34.86 -52.30 -8.90
N THR A 397 35.88 -53.00 -8.41
CA THR A 397 35.72 -54.11 -7.47
C THR A 397 35.81 -53.60 -6.03
N GLU A 398 35.15 -54.28 -5.09
CA GLU A 398 34.93 -53.83 -3.69
C GLU A 398 36.20 -53.42 -2.91
N GLU A 399 37.41 -53.73 -3.37
CA GLU A 399 38.67 -53.28 -2.75
C GLU A 399 39.03 -51.82 -3.07
N GLU A 400 38.56 -51.22 -4.16
CA GLU A 400 38.86 -49.80 -4.50
C GLU A 400 37.98 -48.80 -3.72
N LEU A 401 36.81 -49.23 -3.24
CA LEU A 401 35.89 -48.41 -2.43
C LEU A 401 36.39 -48.22 -0.99
N THR A 402 37.18 -49.15 -0.47
CA THR A 402 37.78 -49.03 0.87
C THR A 402 38.93 -48.03 0.92
N ASP A 403 39.68 -47.85 -0.17
CA ASP A 403 40.83 -46.93 -0.23
C ASP A 403 40.38 -45.46 -0.39
N PHE A 404 39.18 -45.24 -0.94
CA PHE A 404 38.54 -43.92 -1.04
C PHE A 404 37.96 -43.43 0.29
N LEU A 405 37.54 -44.34 1.19
CA LEU A 405 36.99 -44.00 2.50
C LEU A 405 38.07 -43.72 3.57
N THR A 406 39.33 -44.09 3.33
CA THR A 406 40.43 -43.93 4.30
C THR A 406 41.28 -42.67 4.12
N ASN A 407 41.24 -41.99 2.96
CA ASN A 407 41.97 -40.74 2.74
C ASN A 407 41.05 -39.52 2.86
N ALA A 408 40.72 -39.17 4.11
CA ALA A 408 40.03 -37.93 4.46
C ALA A 408 41.03 -36.93 5.08
N ASP A 409 41.56 -36.02 4.27
CA ASP A 409 42.06 -34.73 4.79
C ASP A 409 40.84 -33.82 5.04
N PHE A 410 40.18 -34.05 6.18
CA PHE A 410 39.19 -33.14 6.74
C PHE A 410 39.72 -32.54 8.04
N VAL A 411 40.09 -31.26 7.95
CA VAL A 411 40.64 -30.46 9.05
C VAL A 411 39.62 -30.37 10.19
N ARG A 412 40.05 -30.86 11.36
CA ARG A 412 39.35 -30.85 12.63
C ARG A 412 39.42 -29.46 13.26
N LEU A 413 38.29 -28.80 13.48
CA LEU A 413 38.20 -27.61 14.33
C LEU A 413 38.26 -28.04 15.81
N GLN A 414 39.24 -27.53 16.55
CA GLN A 414 39.20 -27.50 18.01
C GLN A 414 39.72 -26.14 18.48
N GLY A 415 38.88 -25.40 19.20
CA GLY A 415 39.19 -24.05 19.67
C GLY A 415 40.04 -24.01 20.95
N ARG A 416 40.82 -22.94 21.10
CA ARG A 416 41.34 -22.46 22.39
C ARG A 416 41.55 -20.94 22.33
N GLN A 417 41.06 -20.23 23.36
CA GLN A 417 41.30 -18.80 23.61
C GLN A 417 42.78 -18.54 23.92
N ASP A 418 43.33 -17.43 23.43
CA ASP A 418 43.86 -16.36 24.29
C ASP A 418 44.22 -15.09 23.49
N SER A 419 44.22 -13.99 24.24
CA SER A 419 44.30 -12.58 23.86
C SER A 419 45.45 -12.15 22.93
N SER A 420 45.12 -11.42 21.86
CA SER A 420 45.58 -10.05 21.54
C SER A 420 45.66 -9.79 20.03
N SER A 421 45.14 -8.61 19.64
CA SER A 421 45.21 -7.95 18.33
C SER A 421 44.65 -8.67 17.08
N THR A 422 43.51 -8.17 16.65
CA THR A 422 42.89 -8.23 15.32
C THR A 422 43.77 -7.69 14.20
N SER A 423 43.94 -8.47 13.14
CA SER A 423 43.83 -8.02 11.73
C SER A 423 43.83 -9.25 10.81
N VAL A 424 42.74 -9.46 10.05
CA VAL A 424 42.69 -10.42 8.94
C VAL A 424 42.64 -9.59 7.66
N GLU A 425 43.68 -9.69 6.84
CA GLU A 425 43.78 -9.07 5.52
C GLU A 425 43.49 -10.14 4.46
N PHE A 426 42.70 -9.80 3.44
CA PHE A 426 42.37 -10.68 2.32
C PHE A 426 43.26 -10.36 1.12
N CYS A 427 44.01 -11.35 0.62
CA CYS A 427 44.70 -11.26 -0.66
C CYS A 427 44.08 -12.26 -1.66
N ILE A 428 43.66 -11.72 -2.81
CA ILE A 428 43.32 -12.50 -4.00
C ILE A 428 44.57 -12.58 -4.86
N GLU A 429 45.08 -13.78 -5.12
CA GLU A 429 46.24 -13.96 -6.01
C GLU A 429 45.77 -14.37 -7.41
N ASN A 430 45.86 -13.43 -8.34
CA ASN A 430 45.80 -13.64 -9.78
C ASN A 430 47.22 -13.97 -10.27
N GLN A 431 47.41 -15.03 -11.04
CA GLN A 431 48.65 -15.24 -11.80
C GLN A 431 48.36 -15.53 -13.28
N ILE A 432 48.89 -14.61 -14.08
CA ILE A 432 48.95 -14.56 -15.54
C ILE A 432 50.18 -15.36 -15.99
N SER A 433 50.03 -16.12 -17.07
CA SER A 433 51.13 -16.88 -17.70
C SER A 433 52.08 -15.99 -18.49
N SER A 434 53.38 -16.09 -18.23
CA SER A 434 54.44 -15.76 -19.19
C SER A 434 55.50 -16.87 -19.19
N GLY A 435 55.60 -17.60 -20.29
CA GLY A 435 56.66 -18.56 -20.55
C GLY A 435 57.62 -18.02 -21.61
N THR A 436 58.91 -17.97 -21.27
CA THR A 436 60.03 -17.91 -22.20
C THR A 436 60.89 -19.15 -21.96
N VAL A 437 60.97 -20.03 -22.94
CA VAL A 437 62.18 -20.36 -23.72
C VAL A 437 61.74 -20.68 -25.14
#